data_AF-A0A9P8TUZ2-F1
#
_entry.id   AF-A0A9P8TUZ2-F1
#
_cell.length_a   1.000
_cell.length_b   1.000
_cell.length_c   1.000
_cell.angle_alpha   90.00
_cell.angle_beta   90.00
_cell.angle_gamma   90.00
#
_symmetry.space_group_name_H-M   'P 1'
#
loop_
_entity.id
_entity.type
_entity.pdbx_description
1 polymer ?
#
loop_
_entity_poly.entity_id
_entity_poly.type
_entity_poly.pdbx_seq_one_letter_code
_entity_poly.pdbx_strand_id
1 'polypeptide(L)'
;MILPSSTEIIRADQLKAISDNRGQTIRDCAVVDAIIYAVSGTGTLVVKEGFGGELRHHDLQPGDFAFVPAWTEHQARNDMDQDLVWVVVQSGPRPVGAILADWGSKEVKTIE
;
A
#
# COMPACT_ATOMS: atom_id res chain seq x y z
N MET A 1 -9.38 25.42 11.99
CA MET A 1 -8.20 24.74 11.40
C MET A 1 -7.10 24.78 12.44
N ILE A 2 -6.80 23.64 13.07
CA ILE A 2 -5.68 23.52 14.01
C ILE A 2 -4.52 22.99 13.17
N LEU A 3 -3.54 23.85 12.88
CA LEU A 3 -2.30 23.41 12.24
C LEU A 3 -1.42 22.80 13.34
N PRO A 4 -1.02 21.52 13.25
CA PRO A 4 -0.01 20.98 14.16
C PRO A 4 1.26 21.82 14.00
N SER A 5 1.77 22.37 15.10
CA SER A 5 2.81 23.41 15.12
C SER A 5 4.24 22.84 15.27
N SER A 6 4.41 21.52 15.33
CA SER A 6 5.71 20.87 15.49
C SER A 6 5.92 19.79 14.43
N THR A 7 7.09 19.82 13.79
CA THR A 7 7.58 18.71 12.98
C THR A 7 7.98 17.56 13.89
N GLU A 8 7.43 16.37 13.64
CA GLU A 8 7.82 15.15 14.33
C GLU A 8 8.74 14.32 13.43
N ILE A 9 9.79 13.73 14.02
CA ILE A 9 10.71 12.83 13.34
C ILE A 9 10.60 11.48 14.04
N ILE A 10 10.17 10.46 13.31
CA ILE A 10 10.03 9.09 13.79
C ILE A 10 10.96 8.21 12.95
N ARG A 11 11.79 7.40 13.60
CA ARG A 11 12.61 6.43 12.87
C ARG A 11 11.71 5.35 12.28
N ALA A 12 12.07 4.84 11.10
CA ALA A 12 11.30 3.79 10.45
C ALA A 12 11.11 2.56 11.37
N ASP A 13 12.16 2.15 12.10
CA ASP A 13 12.12 1.03 13.06
C ASP A 13 11.19 1.24 14.27
N GLN A 14 10.68 2.46 14.47
CA GLN A 14 9.75 2.83 15.54
C GLN A 14 8.32 3.01 15.04
N LEU A 15 8.07 2.83 13.75
CA LEU A 15 6.72 2.89 13.19
C LEU A 15 5.88 1.74 13.75
N LYS A 16 4.72 2.08 14.28
CA LYS A 16 3.72 1.10 14.69
C LYS A 16 2.83 0.82 13.49
N ALA A 17 2.75 -0.45 13.09
CA ALA A 17 1.77 -0.87 12.11
C ALA A 17 0.38 -0.46 12.59
N ILE A 18 -0.35 0.26 11.76
CA ILE A 18 -1.80 0.28 11.88
C ILE A 18 -2.22 -1.08 11.37
N SER A 19 -2.94 -1.86 12.19
CA SER A 19 -3.53 -3.11 11.72
C SER A 19 -4.61 -2.78 10.68
N ASP A 20 -4.20 -2.60 9.43
CA ASP A 20 -5.09 -2.85 8.32
C ASP A 20 -5.42 -4.33 8.43
N ASN A 21 -6.66 -4.75 8.47
CA ASN A 21 -7.00 -6.14 8.13
C ASN A 21 -6.61 -7.20 9.17
N ARG A 22 -7.63 -7.74 9.85
CA ARG A 22 -7.56 -8.99 10.62
C ARG A 22 -7.27 -10.21 9.73
N GLY A 23 -6.13 -10.25 9.05
CA GLY A 23 -5.75 -11.29 8.08
C GLY A 23 -6.54 -11.27 6.76
N GLN A 24 -7.19 -10.16 6.40
CA GLN A 24 -7.89 -10.05 5.11
C GLN A 24 -6.95 -9.48 4.05
N THR A 25 -6.92 -10.15 2.89
CA THR A 25 -6.37 -9.59 1.67
C THR A 25 -7.15 -8.34 1.28
N ILE A 26 -6.58 -7.15 1.46
CA ILE A 26 -7.10 -5.94 0.81
C ILE A 26 -6.40 -5.78 -0.54
N ARG A 27 -7.23 -5.69 -1.59
CA ARG A 27 -6.83 -5.28 -2.93
C ARG A 27 -7.19 -3.83 -3.13
N ASP A 28 -6.18 -3.03 -3.39
CA ASP A 28 -6.30 -1.59 -3.52
C ASP A 28 -5.96 -1.15 -4.93
N CYS A 29 -6.59 -0.08 -5.36
CA CYS A 29 -6.18 0.69 -6.52
C CYS A 29 -5.98 2.12 -6.04
N ALA A 30 -4.75 2.62 -6.11
CA ALA A 30 -4.48 4.02 -5.83
C ALA A 30 -4.90 4.83 -7.06
N VAL A 31 -5.70 5.87 -6.86
CA VAL A 31 -6.11 6.80 -7.94
C VAL A 31 -4.95 7.75 -8.32
N VAL A 32 -3.98 7.87 -7.42
CA VAL A 32 -2.79 8.71 -7.52
C VAL A 32 -1.53 7.87 -7.47
N ASP A 33 -0.41 8.42 -7.93
CA ASP A 33 0.88 7.77 -7.79
C ASP A 33 1.22 7.55 -6.32
N ALA A 34 1.77 6.37 -6.02
CA ALA A 34 2.19 5.98 -4.69
C ALA A 34 3.65 5.49 -4.68
N ILE A 35 4.35 5.80 -3.59
CA ILE A 35 5.64 5.21 -3.24
C ILE A 35 5.41 4.38 -1.98
N ILE A 36 5.79 3.12 -2.04
CA ILE A 36 5.77 2.20 -0.91
C ILE A 36 7.22 2.02 -0.44
N TYR A 37 7.45 2.17 0.86
CA TYR A 37 8.73 1.84 1.51
C TYR A 37 8.52 0.69 2.49
N ALA A 38 9.22 -0.42 2.29
CA ALA A 38 9.19 -1.56 3.19
C ALA A 38 10.08 -1.30 4.41
N VAL A 39 9.46 -1.18 5.58
CA VAL A 39 10.14 -0.81 6.83
C VAL A 39 10.74 -2.04 7.51
N SER A 40 9.93 -3.07 7.68
CA SER A 40 10.31 -4.33 8.32
C SER A 40 9.40 -5.46 7.87
N GLY A 41 9.82 -6.70 8.11
CA GLY A 41 9.11 -7.86 7.61
C GLY A 41 9.40 -8.12 6.13
N THR A 42 8.75 -9.15 5.58
CA THR A 42 8.89 -9.52 4.17
C THR A 42 7.50 -9.80 3.63
N GLY A 43 7.31 -9.59 2.34
CA GLY A 43 6.03 -9.88 1.69
C GLY A 43 6.15 -9.79 0.18
N THR A 44 5.02 -9.81 -0.49
CA THR A 44 4.94 -9.70 -1.94
C THR A 44 3.98 -8.58 -2.31
N LEU A 45 4.44 -7.64 -3.13
CA LEU A 45 3.58 -6.70 -3.82
C LEU A 45 3.11 -7.35 -5.13
N VAL A 46 1.83 -7.69 -5.18
CA VAL A 46 1.20 -8.15 -6.41
C VAL A 46 0.63 -6.94 -7.14
N VAL A 47 0.90 -6.79 -8.43
CA VAL A 47 0.40 -5.67 -9.24
C VAL A 47 -0.22 -6.18 -10.53
N LYS A 48 -1.22 -5.45 -11.03
CA LYS A 48 -1.77 -5.64 -12.37
C LYS A 48 -1.59 -4.37 -13.18
N GLU A 49 -0.65 -4.43 -14.11
CA GLU A 49 -0.31 -3.29 -14.98
C GLU A 49 -1.21 -3.28 -16.22
N GLY A 50 -2.06 -2.26 -16.33
CA GLY A 50 -2.89 -2.03 -17.51
C GLY A 50 -4.11 -2.96 -17.63
N PHE A 51 -5.03 -2.58 -18.53
CA PHE A 51 -6.30 -3.28 -18.73
C PHE A 51 -6.06 -4.58 -19.52
N GLY A 52 -5.94 -5.70 -18.80
CA GLY A 52 -5.65 -7.03 -19.37
C GLY A 52 -4.21 -7.50 -19.15
N GLY A 53 -3.42 -6.80 -18.34
CA GLY A 53 -2.11 -7.28 -17.93
C GLY A 53 -2.19 -8.52 -17.03
N GLU A 54 -1.13 -9.34 -17.11
CA GLU A 54 -0.91 -10.44 -16.17
C GLU A 54 -0.51 -9.92 -14.79
N LEU A 55 -0.78 -10.72 -13.75
CA LEU A 55 -0.33 -10.40 -12.41
C LEU A 55 1.19 -10.53 -12.32
N ARG A 56 1.83 -9.48 -11.81
CA ARG A 56 3.26 -9.50 -11.47
C ARG A 56 3.44 -9.52 -9.97
N HIS A 57 4.44 -10.29 -9.53
CA HIS A 57 4.73 -10.52 -8.13
C HIS A 57 6.14 -9.99 -7.86
N HIS A 58 6.25 -9.06 -6.93
CA HIS A 58 7.51 -8.46 -6.52
C HIS A 58 7.74 -8.74 -5.05
N ASP A 59 8.81 -9.46 -4.73
CA ASP A 59 9.21 -9.66 -3.34
C ASP A 59 9.66 -8.33 -2.74
N LEU A 60 9.24 -8.08 -1.51
CA LEU A 60 9.59 -6.90 -0.72
C LEU A 60 10.45 -7.33 0.46
N GLN A 61 11.58 -6.66 0.63
CA GLN A 61 12.48 -6.76 1.77
C GLN A 61 12.60 -5.41 2.48
N PRO A 62 12.99 -5.39 3.77
CA PRO A 62 13.22 -4.14 4.48
C PRO A 62 14.25 -3.26 3.76
N GLY A 63 13.89 -1.99 3.53
CA GLY A 63 14.70 -1.03 2.78
C GLY A 63 14.28 -0.84 1.32
N ASP A 64 13.42 -1.71 0.78
CA ASP A 64 12.96 -1.59 -0.60
C ASP A 64 11.98 -0.43 -0.80
N PHE A 65 12.06 0.15 -2.00
CA PHE A 65 11.07 1.08 -2.51
C PHE A 65 10.32 0.44 -3.69
N ALA A 66 9.00 0.59 -3.71
CA ALA A 66 8.19 0.32 -4.89
C ALA A 66 7.48 1.60 -5.32
N PHE A 67 7.54 1.89 -6.62
CA PHE A 67 6.73 2.93 -7.24
C PHE A 67 5.51 2.28 -7.88
N VAL A 68 4.32 2.75 -7.50
CA VAL A 68 3.04 2.27 -8.02
C VAL A 68 2.37 3.43 -8.76
N PRO A 69 2.29 3.38 -10.10
CA PRO A 69 1.63 4.43 -10.87
C PRO A 69 0.14 4.54 -10.53
N ALA A 70 -0.42 5.74 -10.71
CA ALA A 70 -1.85 5.97 -10.62
C ALA A 70 -2.66 4.96 -11.43
N TRP A 71 -3.80 4.52 -10.88
CA TRP A 71 -4.71 3.52 -11.44
C TRP A 71 -4.14 2.11 -11.55
N THR A 72 -2.99 1.84 -10.94
CA THR A 72 -2.44 0.49 -10.85
C THR A 72 -3.08 -0.25 -9.68
N GLU A 73 -3.82 -1.30 -10.01
CA GLU A 73 -4.29 -2.25 -9.01
C GLU A 73 -3.09 -2.94 -8.38
N HIS A 74 -3.07 -3.00 -7.05
CA HIS A 74 -2.02 -3.62 -6.29
C HIS A 74 -2.54 -4.24 -5.00
N GLN A 75 -1.77 -5.18 -4.47
CA GLN A 75 -2.13 -5.91 -3.27
C GLN A 75 -0.86 -6.20 -2.48
N ALA A 76 -0.83 -5.81 -1.20
CA ALA A 76 0.12 -6.37 -0.25
C ALA A 76 -0.28 -7.80 0.06
N ARG A 77 0.68 -8.71 -0.01
CA ARG A 77 0.52 -10.06 0.50
C ARG A 77 1.61 -10.34 1.52
N ASN A 78 1.20 -10.68 2.73
CA ASN A 78 2.08 -11.20 3.77
C ASN A 78 1.69 -12.65 4.04
N ASP A 79 2.52 -13.58 3.56
CA ASP A 79 2.33 -15.03 3.75
C ASP A 79 3.13 -15.57 4.93
N MET A 80 3.78 -14.69 5.70
CA MET A 80 4.68 -15.06 6.79
C MET A 80 4.03 -14.78 8.14
N ASP A 81 4.45 -15.50 9.18
CA ASP A 81 3.96 -15.32 10.56
C ASP A 81 4.52 -14.05 11.26
N GLN A 82 5.25 -13.21 10.53
CA GLN A 82 5.81 -11.95 11.00
C GLN A 82 5.05 -10.77 10.37
N ASP A 83 4.94 -9.66 11.09
CA ASP A 83 4.30 -8.46 10.55
C ASP A 83 5.14 -7.85 9.40
N LEU A 84 4.47 -7.56 8.28
CA LEU A 84 4.98 -6.68 7.24
C LEU A 84 4.59 -5.25 7.60
N VAL A 85 5.59 -4.39 7.82
CA VAL A 85 5.37 -2.96 8.09
C VAL A 85 5.89 -2.17 6.90
N TRP A 86 5.07 -1.27 6.40
CA TRP A 86 5.38 -0.44 5.24
C TRP A 86 4.78 0.96 5.37
N VAL A 87 5.33 1.89 4.62
CA VAL A 87 4.82 3.26 4.51
C VAL A 87 4.36 3.47 3.08
N VAL A 88 3.12 3.92 2.91
CA VAL A 88 2.60 4.34 1.62
C VAL A 88 2.55 5.86 1.59
N VAL A 89 3.30 6.46 0.67
CA VAL A 89 3.28 7.90 0.38
C VAL A 89 2.52 8.08 -0.92
N GLN A 90 1.40 8.80 -0.86
CA GLN A 90 0.56 9.07 -2.03
C GLN A 90 0.68 10.53 -2.44
N SER A 91 0.59 10.78 -3.75
CA SER A 91 0.56 12.14 -4.27
C SER A 91 -0.77 12.83 -3.93
N GLY A 92 -0.71 14.09 -3.49
CA GLY A 92 -1.91 14.90 -3.20
C GLY A 92 -2.15 15.15 -1.71
N PRO A 93 -3.20 15.91 -1.37
CA PRO A 93 -3.41 16.41 0.00
C PRO A 93 -4.06 15.38 0.94
N ARG A 94 -4.57 14.26 0.42
CA ARG A 94 -5.24 13.20 1.18
C ARG A 94 -5.09 11.86 0.44
N PRO A 95 -5.08 10.72 1.16
CA PRO A 95 -5.09 9.41 0.53
C PRO A 95 -6.34 9.23 -0.33
N VAL A 96 -6.20 8.69 -1.54
CA VAL A 96 -7.33 8.39 -2.43
C VAL A 96 -7.12 7.04 -3.10
N GLY A 97 -8.09 6.16 -2.97
CA GLY A 97 -8.04 4.84 -3.58
C GLY A 97 -9.39 4.13 -3.57
N ALA A 98 -9.40 2.92 -4.12
CA ALA A 98 -10.58 2.06 -4.17
C ALA A 98 -10.20 0.64 -3.72
N ILE A 99 -11.03 0.04 -2.86
CA ILE A 99 -10.98 -1.38 -2.55
C ILE A 99 -11.79 -2.12 -3.61
N LEU A 100 -11.16 -3.10 -4.25
CA LEU A 100 -11.79 -3.87 -5.33
C LEU A 100 -12.27 -5.25 -4.87
N ALA A 101 -13.33 -5.76 -5.50
CA ALA A 101 -13.82 -7.12 -5.23
C ALA A 101 -12.82 -8.19 -5.68
N ASP A 102 -12.20 -7.97 -6.84
CA ASP A 102 -11.18 -8.79 -7.48
C ASP A 102 -10.42 -7.96 -8.53
N TRP A 103 -9.37 -8.52 -9.13
CA TRP A 103 -8.57 -7.89 -10.18
C TRP A 103 -9.40 -7.52 -11.42
N GLY A 104 -9.39 -6.27 -11.84
CA GLY A 104 -10.23 -5.74 -12.92
C GLY A 104 -11.73 -5.80 -12.65
N SER A 105 -12.12 -5.96 -11.37
CA SER A 105 -13.53 -6.03 -10.96
C SER A 105 -14.02 -4.68 -10.44
N LYS A 106 -15.28 -4.66 -10.00
CA LYS A 106 -15.91 -3.46 -9.47
C LYS A 106 -15.30 -3.04 -8.13
N GLU A 107 -15.34 -1.73 -7.91
CA GLU A 107 -15.11 -1.13 -6.60
C GLU A 107 -16.17 -1.59 -5.58
N VAL A 108 -15.70 -1.91 -4.39
CA VAL A 108 -16.51 -2.29 -3.22
C VAL A 108 -16.56 -1.12 -2.23
N LYS A 109 -15.48 -0.36 -2.11
CA LYS A 109 -15.40 0.78 -1.18
C LYS A 109 -14.38 1.81 -1.64
N THR A 110 -14.74 3.08 -1.56
CA THR A 110 -13.82 4.21 -1.77
C THR A 110 -13.04 4.51 -0.49
N ILE A 111 -11.76 4.85 -0.65
CA ILE A 111 -10.89 5.42 0.38
C ILE A 111 -10.79 6.91 0.08
N GLU A 112 -11.31 7.76 0.97
CA GLU A 112 -11.32 9.23 0.86
C GLU A 112 -10.70 9.94 2.07
#